data_AF-A0A962QVF8-F1
#
_entry.id   AF-A0A962QVF8-F1
#
_cell.length_a   1.000
_cell.length_b   1.000
_cell.length_c   1.000
_cell.angle_alpha   90.00
_cell.angle_beta   90.00
_cell.angle_gamma   90.00
#
_symmetry.space_group_name_H-M   'P 1'
#
loop_
_entity.id
_entity.type
_entity.pdbx_description
1 polymer ?
#
loop_
_entity_poly.entity_id
_entity_poly.type
_entity_poly.pdbx_seq_one_letter_code
_entity_poly.pdbx_strand_id
1 'polypeptide(L)'
;MNDLLERLESAFGEDEPFAGRELAPEEVEVLQRVFADGGHQLYLQDQVNRQIIRDYLINAVMLGFVAEQDLARIAPQLMSREGRAALSLQMLMTSVEQAGELVSGAALPHLKPLKPGSGRPPYIKLIES
;
A
#
# COMPACT_ATOMS: atom_id res chain seq x y z
N MET A 1 12.38 16.53 5.93
CA MET A 1 11.82 15.76 4.80
C MET A 1 12.39 14.35 4.75
N ASN A 2 13.72 14.18 4.80
CA ASN A 2 14.36 12.86 4.85
C ASN A 2 13.91 12.05 6.07
N ASP A 3 13.84 12.66 7.25
CA ASP A 3 13.43 11.98 8.49
C ASP A 3 11.98 11.43 8.44
N LEU A 4 11.08 12.12 7.73
CA LEU A 4 9.70 11.68 7.54
C LEU A 4 9.64 10.46 6.62
N LEU A 5 10.41 10.49 5.53
CA LEU A 5 10.52 9.39 4.59
C LEU A 5 11.07 8.14 5.30
N GLU A 6 12.16 8.30 6.04
CA GLU A 6 12.81 7.21 6.80
C GLU A 6 11.85 6.60 7.84
N ARG A 7 11.06 7.44 8.53
CA ARG A 7 10.04 6.96 9.48
C ARG A 7 8.92 6.18 8.80
N LEU A 8 8.46 6.63 7.64
CA LEU A 8 7.46 5.91 6.86
C LEU A 8 8.00 4.58 6.34
N GLU A 9 9.24 4.57 5.86
CA GLU A 9 9.91 3.34 5.39
C GLU A 9 10.08 2.33 6.51
N SER A 10 10.54 2.77 7.68
CA SER A 10 10.60 1.92 8.87
C SER A 10 9.22 1.39 9.28
N ALA A 11 8.17 2.20 9.12
CA ALA A 11 6.80 1.82 9.43
C ALA A 11 6.17 0.85 8.40
N PHE A 12 6.79 0.62 7.24
CA PHE A 12 6.31 -0.41 6.31
C PHE A 12 6.81 -1.84 6.65
N GLY A 13 7.75 -1.97 7.59
CA GLY A 13 8.37 -3.25 8.00
C GLY A 13 9.66 -3.56 7.24
N GLU A 14 10.26 -4.73 7.51
CA GLU A 14 11.50 -5.16 6.85
C GLU A 14 11.35 -5.22 5.32
N ASP A 15 12.43 -4.86 4.62
CA ASP A 15 12.56 -5.09 3.19
C ASP A 15 12.47 -6.59 2.89
N GLU A 16 11.75 -6.91 1.81
CA GLU A 16 11.44 -8.28 1.44
C GLU A 16 12.71 -9.13 1.22
N PRO A 17 12.63 -10.45 1.49
CA PRO A 17 13.74 -11.35 1.25
C PRO A 17 14.26 -11.17 -0.18
N PHE A 18 15.59 -11.29 -0.35
CA PHE A 18 16.33 -11.15 -1.61
C PHE A 18 16.70 -9.71 -2.03
N ALA A 19 16.21 -8.67 -1.34
CA ALA A 19 16.65 -7.29 -1.56
C ALA A 19 17.96 -6.99 -0.80
N GLY A 20 19.12 -7.42 -1.32
CA GLY A 20 20.41 -6.96 -0.76
C GLY A 20 21.58 -7.95 -0.79
N ARG A 21 21.42 -9.14 -1.38
CA ARG A 21 22.51 -10.11 -1.56
C ARG A 21 22.42 -10.82 -2.91
N GLU A 22 23.55 -11.31 -3.41
CA GLU A 22 23.55 -12.22 -4.56
C GLU A 22 22.72 -13.47 -4.24
N LEU A 23 21.87 -13.84 -5.21
CA LEU A 23 20.97 -14.97 -5.12
C LEU A 23 21.73 -16.25 -5.41
N ALA A 24 21.58 -17.26 -4.56
CA ALA A 24 22.05 -18.60 -4.85
C ALA A 24 21.24 -19.20 -6.03
N PRO A 25 21.82 -20.11 -6.82
CA PRO A 25 21.12 -20.73 -7.96
C PRO A 25 19.78 -21.38 -7.59
N GLU A 26 19.70 -21.97 -6.39
CA GLU A 26 18.50 -22.58 -5.84
C GLU A 26 17.39 -21.54 -5.55
N GLU A 27 17.79 -20.32 -5.16
CA GLU A 27 16.87 -19.21 -4.92
C GLU A 27 16.35 -18.63 -6.23
N VAL A 28 17.16 -18.65 -7.29
CA VAL A 28 16.74 -18.26 -8.64
C VAL A 28 15.66 -19.20 -9.17
N GLU A 29 15.79 -20.51 -8.94
CA GLU A 29 14.77 -21.50 -9.32
C GLU A 29 13.45 -21.30 -8.54
N VAL A 30 13.55 -20.99 -7.24
CA VAL A 30 12.39 -20.66 -6.40
C VAL A 30 11.74 -19.34 -6.83
N LEU A 31 12.54 -18.32 -7.15
CA LEU A 31 12.05 -17.06 -7.72
C LEU A 31 11.35 -17.31 -9.06
N GLN A 32 11.93 -18.06 -9.98
CA GLN A 32 11.26 -18.34 -11.26
C GLN A 32 9.90 -19.02 -11.06
N ARG A 33 9.78 -19.88 -10.06
CA ARG A 33 8.52 -20.58 -9.74
C ARG A 33 7.50 -19.65 -9.04
N VAL A 34 7.93 -18.83 -8.09
CA VAL A 34 7.06 -17.88 -7.35
C VAL A 34 6.61 -16.72 -8.24
N PHE A 35 7.47 -16.27 -9.15
CA PHE A 35 7.17 -15.16 -10.07
C PHE A 35 6.29 -15.62 -11.26
N ALA A 36 6.20 -16.92 -11.54
CA ALA A 36 5.26 -17.49 -12.50
C ALA A 36 3.81 -17.56 -11.96
N ASP A 37 3.61 -17.71 -10.65
CA ASP A 37 2.30 -17.96 -10.00
C ASP A 37 1.65 -16.70 -9.37
N GLY A 38 1.90 -15.52 -9.94
CA GLY A 38 1.24 -14.27 -9.52
C GLY A 38 1.85 -13.61 -8.27
N GLY A 39 2.87 -14.21 -7.65
CA GLY A 39 3.64 -13.60 -6.56
C GLY A 39 4.27 -12.26 -6.95
N HIS A 40 4.75 -12.14 -8.19
CA HIS A 40 5.26 -10.89 -8.75
C HIS A 40 4.18 -9.79 -8.82
N GLN A 41 2.97 -10.13 -9.26
CA GLN A 41 1.87 -9.16 -9.36
C GLN A 41 1.41 -8.70 -7.98
N LEU A 42 1.39 -9.63 -7.02
CA LEU A 42 1.10 -9.34 -5.63
C LEU A 42 2.16 -8.38 -5.01
N TYR A 43 3.44 -8.59 -5.33
CA TYR A 43 4.53 -7.70 -4.95
C TYR A 43 4.39 -6.31 -5.58
N LEU A 44 4.21 -6.22 -6.90
CA LEU A 44 4.03 -4.95 -7.59
C LEU A 44 2.86 -4.15 -7.02
N GLN A 45 1.76 -4.84 -6.69
CA GLN A 45 0.60 -4.20 -6.08
C GLN A 45 0.93 -3.64 -4.68
N ASP A 46 1.73 -4.34 -3.87
CA ASP A 46 2.17 -3.82 -2.57
C ASP A 46 3.08 -2.60 -2.71
N GLN A 47 4.00 -2.61 -3.69
CA GLN A 47 4.87 -1.46 -3.97
C GLN A 47 4.06 -0.22 -4.41
N VAL A 48 3.03 -0.41 -5.24
CA VAL A 48 2.10 0.67 -5.60
C VAL A 48 1.36 1.20 -4.36
N ASN A 49 0.90 0.32 -3.47
CA ASN A 49 0.24 0.74 -2.22
C ASN A 49 1.17 1.57 -1.34
N ARG A 50 2.44 1.15 -1.18
CA ARG A 50 3.45 1.90 -0.41
C ARG A 50 3.69 3.28 -1.02
N GLN A 51 3.79 3.38 -2.34
CA GLN A 51 3.98 4.65 -3.04
C GLN A 51 2.81 5.61 -2.83
N ILE A 52 1.57 5.14 -2.99
CA ILE A 52 0.36 5.94 -2.74
C ILE A 52 0.36 6.49 -1.32
N ILE A 53 0.62 5.62 -0.33
CA ILE A 53 0.64 6.01 1.09
C ILE A 53 1.70 7.06 1.35
N ARG A 54 2.92 6.86 0.84
CA ARG A 54 4.04 7.78 0.99
C ARG A 54 3.70 9.16 0.44
N ASP A 55 3.28 9.23 -0.82
CA ASP A 55 3.00 10.50 -1.49
C ASP A 55 1.84 11.24 -0.80
N TYR A 56 0.78 10.51 -0.43
CA TYR A 56 -0.37 11.09 0.25
C TYR A 56 0.01 11.68 1.61
N LEU A 57 0.73 10.93 2.45
CA LEU A 57 1.09 11.38 3.81
C LEU A 57 2.13 12.49 3.80
N ILE A 58 3.10 12.44 2.89
CA ILE A 58 4.06 13.54 2.72
C ILE A 58 3.30 14.81 2.35
N ASN A 59 2.38 14.73 1.39
CA ASN A 59 1.57 15.89 0.99
C ASN A 59 0.70 16.39 2.15
N ALA A 60 0.07 15.49 2.92
CA ALA A 60 -0.76 15.85 4.07
C ALA A 60 0.04 16.60 5.16
N VAL A 61 1.27 16.15 5.44
CA VAL A 61 2.15 16.81 6.41
C VAL A 61 2.67 18.14 5.87
N MET A 62 3.14 18.17 4.62
CA MET A 62 3.68 19.37 3.98
C MET A 62 2.64 20.49 3.87
N LEU A 63 1.38 20.14 3.63
CA LEU A 63 0.27 21.09 3.55
C LEU A 63 -0.34 21.42 4.93
N GLY A 64 0.13 20.78 6.01
CA GLY A 64 -0.30 21.05 7.38
C GLY A 64 -1.65 20.43 7.77
N PHE A 65 -2.18 19.48 6.99
CA PHE A 65 -3.41 18.76 7.31
C PHE A 65 -3.21 17.65 8.35
N VAL A 66 -1.97 17.18 8.51
CA VAL A 66 -1.58 16.16 9.50
C VAL A 66 -0.30 16.60 10.18
N ALA A 67 -0.26 16.53 11.51
CA ALA A 67 0.99 16.69 12.24
C ALA A 67 1.82 15.41 12.14
N GLU A 68 3.14 15.54 11.95
CA GLU A 68 4.04 14.39 11.79
C GLU A 68 3.92 13.36 12.93
N GLN A 69 3.73 13.84 14.17
CA GLN A 69 3.52 13.01 15.35
C GLN A 69 2.27 12.12 15.30
N ASP A 70 1.25 12.52 14.53
CA ASP A 70 0.00 11.77 14.41
C ASP A 70 0.17 10.56 13.48
N LEU A 71 1.21 10.52 12.64
CA LEU A 71 1.52 9.38 11.78
C LEU A 71 1.83 8.09 12.56
N ALA A 72 2.29 8.22 13.81
CA ALA A 72 2.50 7.06 14.67
C ALA A 72 1.21 6.24 14.90
N ARG A 73 0.02 6.86 14.75
CA ARG A 73 -1.27 6.18 14.93
C ARG A 73 -1.58 5.17 13.82
N ILE A 74 -1.07 5.39 12.62
CA ILE A 74 -1.31 4.50 11.47
C ILE A 74 -0.21 3.45 11.29
N ALA A 75 0.91 3.55 12.01
CA ALA A 75 2.02 2.60 11.94
C ALA A 75 1.60 1.12 12.06
N PRO A 76 0.66 0.71 12.94
CA PRO A 76 0.20 -0.68 12.99
C PRO A 76 -0.45 -1.18 11.70
N GLN A 77 -1.09 -0.29 10.93
CA GLN A 77 -1.76 -0.64 9.67
C GLN A 77 -0.75 -0.79 8.53
N LEU A 78 0.36 -0.06 8.59
CA LEU A 78 1.43 -0.10 7.60
C LEU A 78 2.25 -1.41 7.67
N MET A 79 2.21 -2.10 8.80
CA MET A 79 2.94 -3.37 9.03
C MET A 79 2.44 -4.55 8.18
N SER A 80 1.18 -4.52 7.72
CA SER A 80 0.62 -5.62 6.95
C SER A 80 0.25 -5.18 5.53
N ARG A 81 0.41 -6.10 4.58
CA ARG A 81 0.04 -5.87 3.18
C ARG A 81 -1.46 -5.57 3.01
N GLU A 82 -2.30 -6.23 3.78
CA GLU A 82 -3.75 -5.96 3.79
C GLU A 82 -4.05 -4.55 4.34
N GLY A 83 -3.39 -4.16 5.43
CA GLY A 83 -3.54 -2.82 6.00
C GLY A 83 -3.07 -1.72 5.04
N ARG A 84 -1.94 -1.93 4.36
CA ARG A 84 -1.47 -1.02 3.30
C ARG A 84 -2.45 -0.93 2.13
N ALA A 85 -3.01 -2.05 1.68
CA ALA A 85 -4.00 -2.05 0.62
C ALA A 85 -5.30 -1.33 1.02
N ALA A 86 -5.75 -1.50 2.27
CA ALA A 86 -6.93 -0.82 2.78
C ALA A 86 -6.72 0.69 2.89
N LEU A 87 -5.55 1.09 3.42
CA LEU A 87 -5.18 2.48 3.61
C LEU A 87 -4.98 3.19 2.26
N SER A 88 -4.26 2.58 1.32
CA SER A 88 -4.06 3.15 -0.02
C SER A 88 -5.37 3.32 -0.76
N LEU A 89 -6.30 2.36 -0.65
CA LEU A 89 -7.62 2.47 -1.26
C LEU A 89 -8.42 3.65 -0.69
N GLN A 90 -8.43 3.83 0.63
CA GLN A 90 -9.07 5.01 1.22
C GLN A 90 -8.42 6.31 0.75
N MET A 91 -7.09 6.37 0.73
CA MET A 91 -6.34 7.55 0.27
C MET A 91 -6.63 7.90 -1.19
N LEU A 92 -6.91 6.91 -2.05
CA LEU A 92 -7.37 7.15 -3.42
C LEU A 92 -8.81 7.69 -3.49
N MET A 93 -9.63 7.40 -2.48
CA MET A 93 -11.04 7.80 -2.42
C MET A 93 -11.26 9.12 -1.67
N THR A 94 -10.25 9.62 -0.96
CA THR A 94 -10.33 10.82 -0.11
C THR A 94 -9.32 11.88 -0.56
N SER A 95 -9.66 13.17 -0.42
CA SER A 95 -8.71 14.25 -0.66
C SER A 95 -7.65 14.29 0.45
N VAL A 96 -6.45 14.79 0.14
CA VAL A 96 -5.37 15.02 1.13
C VAL A 96 -5.80 15.97 2.25
N GLU A 97 -6.73 16.88 1.98
CA GLU A 97 -7.31 17.79 2.98
C GLU A 97 -8.05 17.05 4.11
N GLN A 98 -8.54 15.83 3.83
CA GLN A 98 -9.26 14.97 4.77
C GLN A 98 -8.33 14.02 5.52
N ALA A 99 -7.02 14.10 5.31
CA ALA A 99 -6.04 13.18 5.89
C ALA A 99 -6.06 13.16 7.42
N GLY A 100 -6.37 14.29 8.06
CA GLY A 100 -6.49 14.36 9.53
C GLY A 100 -7.58 13.45 10.09
N GLU A 101 -8.70 13.31 9.39
CA GLU A 101 -9.79 12.40 9.78
C GLU A 101 -9.38 10.94 9.63
N LEU A 102 -8.64 10.64 8.57
CA LEU A 102 -8.18 9.31 8.23
C LEU A 102 -7.12 8.80 9.22
N VAL A 103 -6.24 9.69 9.70
CA VAL A 103 -5.23 9.39 10.74
C VAL A 103 -5.85 9.35 12.15
N SER A 104 -6.96 10.06 12.37
CA SER A 104 -7.68 10.09 13.66
C SER A 104 -8.72 8.98 13.81
N GLY A 105 -9.16 8.39 12.69
CA GLY A 105 -10.19 7.36 12.63
C GLY A 105 -9.71 6.00 13.14
N ALA A 106 -10.50 5.40 14.04
CA ALA A 106 -10.28 4.04 14.53
C ALA A 106 -10.33 3.01 13.38
N ALA A 107 -9.39 2.07 13.39
CA ALA A 107 -9.30 0.84 12.61
C ALA A 107 -10.04 0.83 11.26
N LEU A 108 -9.27 0.92 10.17
CA LEU A 108 -9.79 0.77 8.81
C LEU A 108 -10.63 -0.51 8.67
N PRO A 109 -11.79 -0.44 7.99
CA PRO A 109 -12.58 -1.63 7.73
C PRO A 109 -11.77 -2.61 6.87
N HIS A 110 -11.78 -3.89 7.27
CA HIS A 110 -11.15 -4.96 6.49
C HIS A 110 -11.68 -4.99 5.05
N LEU A 111 -10.77 -5.16 4.09
CA LEU A 111 -11.11 -5.27 2.69
C LEU A 111 -11.92 -6.55 2.47
N LYS A 112 -13.16 -6.40 1.99
CA LYS A 112 -13.97 -7.54 1.58
C LYS A 112 -13.66 -7.88 0.12
N PRO A 113 -13.28 -9.12 -0.19
CA PRO A 113 -13.12 -9.56 -1.57
C PRO A 113 -14.42 -9.30 -2.34
N LEU A 114 -14.31 -8.62 -3.48
CA LEU A 114 -15.41 -8.49 -4.40
C LEU A 114 -15.74 -9.88 -4.93
N LYS A 115 -16.94 -10.39 -4.64
CA LYS A 115 -17.45 -11.60 -5.27
C LYS A 115 -17.93 -11.21 -6.67
N PRO A 116 -17.25 -11.59 -7.76
CA PRO A 116 -17.79 -11.38 -9.08
C PRO A 116 -19.13 -12.14 -9.15
N GLY A 117 -20.22 -11.40 -9.38
CA GLY A 117 -21.52 -12.03 -9.57
C GLY A 117 -21.44 -12.98 -10.76
N SER A 118 -21.79 -14.24 -10.56
CA SER A 118 -21.86 -15.24 -11.63
C SER A 118 -22.72 -14.69 -12.77
N GLY A 119 -22.09 -14.43 -13.92
CA GLY A 119 -22.79 -13.99 -15.15
C GLY A 119 -22.84 -12.49 -15.42
N ARG A 120 -22.03 -11.63 -14.77
CA ARG A 120 -21.92 -10.20 -15.15
C ARG A 120 -20.58 -9.88 -15.80
N PRO A 121 -20.56 -9.20 -16.96
CA PRO A 121 -19.31 -8.81 -17.62
C PRO A 121 -18.51 -7.81 -16.74
N PRO A 122 -17.17 -7.76 -16.90
CA PRO A 122 -16.30 -6.94 -16.07
C PRO A 122 -16.72 -5.47 -16.11
N TYR A 123 -16.73 -4.82 -14.95
CA TYR A 123 -17.30 -3.47 -14.71
C TYR A 123 -16.58 -2.30 -15.42
N ILE A 124 -15.77 -2.57 -16.45
CA ILE A 124 -15.15 -1.53 -17.28
C ILE A 124 -16.12 -1.26 -18.44
N LYS A 125 -16.92 -0.19 -18.32
CA LYS A 125 -17.64 0.35 -19.48
C LYS A 125 -16.63 1.12 -20.33
N LEU A 126 -16.25 0.57 -21.49
CA LEU A 126 -15.63 1.38 -22.54
C LEU A 126 -16.66 2.42 -22.98
N ILE A 127 -16.30 3.70 -22.90
CA ILE A 127 -17.04 4.77 -23.57
C ILE A 127 -16.45 4.86 -24.97
N GLU A 128 -17.22 4.48 -25.97
CA GLU A 128 -16.87 4.70 -27.38
C GLU A 128 -17.32 6.11 -27.78
N SER A 129 -16.42 6.84 -28.46
CA SER A 129 -16.62 8.22 -28.94
C SER A 129 -17.55 8.31 -30.14
#